data_AF-A0A433QFX4-F1
#
_entry.id   AF-A0A433QFX4-F1
#
_cell.length_a   1.000
_cell.length_b   1.000
_cell.length_c   1.000
_cell.angle_alpha   90.00
_cell.angle_beta   90.00
_cell.angle_gamma   90.00
#
_symmetry.space_group_name_H-M   'P 1'
#
loop_
_entity.id
_entity.type
_entity.pdbx_description
1 polymer ?
#
loop_
_entity_poly.entity_id
_entity_poly.type
_entity_poly.pdbx_seq_one_letter_code
_entity_poly.pdbx_strand_id
1 'polypeptide(L)'
;WAKHGLFGGKHIQYGNNNPFSKKKTRCRWLPNVQNKRLYSEMFNKFFGLKVMTAVLRTMDKKSGLDWYLLETKEKNLFSKKGVQMKRNLIAKINWKIIIGESSPETEMEIPFRETEMPKLEGGEGEPIFSLSEIPKLEGEEGELESGEGEASKSEDEKAKLEGGESKEGEK
;
A
#
# COMPACT_ATOMS: atom_id res chain seq x y z
N TRP A 1 -11.13 22.39 -8.35
CA TRP A 1 -11.34 21.26 -7.43
C TRP A 1 -10.66 19.97 -7.91
N ALA A 2 -10.99 19.42 -9.09
CA ALA A 2 -10.42 18.13 -9.55
C ALA A 2 -8.90 18.12 -9.90
N LYS A 3 -8.26 19.28 -9.97
CA LYS A 3 -6.87 19.41 -10.43
C LYS A 3 -5.82 18.82 -9.45
N HIS A 4 -6.14 18.73 -8.15
CA HIS A 4 -5.14 18.45 -7.10
C HIS A 4 -5.19 17.03 -6.51
N GLY A 5 -6.12 16.17 -6.97
CA GLY A 5 -6.34 14.81 -6.45
C GLY A 5 -6.55 13.81 -7.58
N LEU A 6 -6.76 12.54 -7.25
CA LEU A 6 -7.00 11.46 -8.22
C LEU A 6 -8.50 11.18 -8.34
N PHE A 7 -9.12 11.69 -9.41
CA PHE A 7 -10.57 11.60 -9.62
C PHE A 7 -10.99 10.74 -10.81
N GLY A 8 -10.03 10.24 -11.61
CA GLY A 8 -10.31 9.32 -12.72
C GLY A 8 -11.29 9.89 -13.75
N GLY A 9 -11.16 11.16 -14.10
CA GLY A 9 -12.02 11.85 -15.06
C GLY A 9 -13.41 12.20 -14.58
N LYS A 10 -13.77 11.85 -13.35
CA LYS A 10 -15.06 12.22 -12.79
C LYS A 10 -15.01 13.63 -12.21
N HIS A 11 -16.07 14.39 -12.48
CA HIS A 11 -16.21 15.77 -12.04
C HIS A 11 -17.55 15.96 -11.32
N ILE A 12 -17.71 17.10 -10.65
CA ILE A 12 -19.00 17.49 -10.07
C ILE A 12 -20.01 17.64 -11.20
N GLN A 13 -21.14 16.96 -11.08
CA GLN A 13 -22.24 17.08 -12.03
C GLN A 13 -23.24 18.12 -11.54
N TYR A 14 -23.70 18.95 -12.46
CA TYR A 14 -24.72 19.96 -12.19
C TYR A 14 -25.98 19.62 -12.97
N GLY A 15 -27.14 19.81 -12.35
CA GLY A 15 -28.42 19.60 -13.01
C GLY A 15 -29.57 19.99 -12.11
N ASN A 16 -30.72 19.35 -12.33
CA ASN A 16 -31.95 19.66 -11.62
C ASN A 16 -32.52 18.40 -10.97
N ASN A 17 -33.08 18.54 -9.78
CA ASN A 17 -34.01 17.56 -9.24
C ASN A 17 -35.38 17.75 -9.92
N ASN A 18 -35.97 16.68 -10.43
CA ASN A 18 -37.23 16.70 -11.16
C ASN A 18 -38.30 15.94 -10.37
N PRO A 19 -39.09 16.64 -9.53
CA PRO A 19 -40.19 16.01 -8.80
C PRO A 19 -41.40 15.78 -9.73
N PHE A 20 -42.34 14.96 -9.27
CA PHE A 20 -43.60 14.67 -9.98
C PHE A 20 -44.41 15.93 -10.33
N SER A 21 -44.34 16.97 -9.49
CA SER A 21 -44.95 18.29 -9.73
C SER A 21 -44.31 19.09 -10.89
N LYS A 22 -43.25 18.58 -11.56
CA LYS A 22 -42.49 19.24 -12.64
C LYS A 22 -41.80 20.57 -12.25
N LYS A 23 -41.86 20.99 -10.98
CA LYS A 23 -41.13 22.14 -10.44
C LYS A 23 -39.67 21.78 -10.19
N LYS A 24 -38.82 22.04 -11.18
CA LYS A 24 -37.40 21.68 -11.16
C LYS A 24 -36.60 22.56 -10.20
N THR A 25 -35.81 21.94 -9.32
CA THR A 25 -34.90 22.65 -8.40
C THR A 25 -33.45 22.37 -8.78
N ARG A 26 -32.56 23.37 -8.73
CA ARG A 26 -31.11 23.17 -9.02
C ARG A 26 -30.46 22.25 -7.98
N CYS A 27 -29.64 21.31 -8.42
CA CYS A 27 -28.87 20.42 -7.55
C CYS A 27 -27.45 20.21 -8.10
N ARG A 28 -26.52 19.86 -7.20
CA ARG A 28 -25.16 19.42 -7.53
C ARG A 28 -24.94 18.01 -6.98
N TRP A 29 -24.40 17.11 -7.79
CA TRP A 29 -24.03 15.77 -7.34
C TRP A 29 -22.52 15.69 -7.15
N LEU A 30 -22.14 15.48 -5.90
CA LEU A 30 -20.74 15.40 -5.52
C LEU A 30 -20.24 13.96 -5.65
N PRO A 31 -19.07 13.76 -6.26
CA PRO A 31 -18.39 12.48 -6.20
C PRO A 31 -17.99 12.10 -4.76
N ASN A 32 -17.94 10.80 -4.47
CA ASN A 32 -17.44 10.29 -3.19
C ASN A 32 -15.90 10.33 -3.16
N VAL A 33 -15.34 11.26 -2.39
CA VAL A 33 -13.89 11.50 -2.27
C VAL A 33 -13.42 11.21 -0.85
N GLN A 34 -12.33 10.47 -0.76
CA GLN A 34 -11.70 10.05 0.48
C GLN A 34 -10.26 10.57 0.53
N ASN A 35 -9.80 10.96 1.71
CA ASN A 35 -8.39 11.28 1.93
C ASN A 35 -7.68 10.00 2.39
N LYS A 36 -6.76 9.48 1.58
CA LYS A 36 -6.06 8.21 1.86
C LYS A 36 -4.57 8.36 1.63
N ARG A 37 -3.80 7.62 2.42
CA ARG A 37 -2.36 7.45 2.23
C ARG A 37 -2.15 6.22 1.35
N LEU A 38 -1.57 6.42 0.18
CA LEU A 38 -1.25 5.35 -0.76
C LEU A 38 0.26 5.14 -0.78
N TYR A 39 0.69 3.89 -0.68
CA TYR A 39 2.08 3.52 -0.85
C TYR A 39 2.45 3.47 -2.34
N SER A 40 3.68 3.84 -2.66
CA SER A 40 4.26 3.72 -3.99
C SER A 40 5.61 3.03 -3.86
N GLU A 41 5.75 1.92 -4.56
CA GLU A 41 6.95 1.08 -4.56
C GLU A 41 8.10 1.81 -5.26
N MET A 42 7.82 2.45 -6.39
CA MET A 42 8.84 3.14 -7.19
C MET A 42 9.46 4.35 -6.49
N PHE A 43 8.71 4.98 -5.58
CA PHE A 43 9.21 6.10 -4.78
C PHE A 43 9.56 5.73 -3.34
N ASN A 44 9.31 4.47 -2.93
CA ASN A 44 9.48 3.96 -1.57
C ASN A 44 8.89 4.89 -0.48
N LYS A 45 7.70 5.47 -0.74
CA LYS A 45 7.09 6.47 0.16
C LYS A 45 5.57 6.48 0.09
N PHE A 46 4.96 6.98 1.18
CA PHE A 46 3.52 7.18 1.27
C PHE A 46 3.11 8.56 0.73
N PHE A 47 2.07 8.60 -0.09
CA PHE A 47 1.45 9.81 -0.59
C PHE A 47 0.07 10.03 0.04
N GLY A 48 -0.12 11.16 0.73
CA GLY A 48 -1.43 11.63 1.16
C GLY A 48 -2.19 12.27 0.00
N LEU A 49 -3.20 11.58 -0.54
CA LEU A 49 -3.97 12.02 -1.71
C LEU A 49 -5.47 12.05 -1.40
N LYS A 50 -6.16 13.04 -1.99
CA LYS A 50 -7.61 12.99 -2.16
C LYS A 50 -7.91 12.10 -3.35
N VAL A 51 -8.55 10.97 -3.10
CA VAL A 51 -8.83 9.92 -4.08
C VAL A 51 -10.31 9.60 -4.09
N MET A 52 -10.87 9.37 -5.27
CA MET A 52 -12.24 8.87 -5.38
C MET A 52 -12.31 7.37 -5.07
N THR A 53 -13.40 6.91 -4.45
CA THR A 53 -13.64 5.47 -4.22
C THR A 53 -13.63 4.62 -5.50
N ALA A 54 -14.09 5.14 -6.63
CA ALA A 54 -14.01 4.45 -7.92
C ALA A 54 -12.55 4.25 -8.38
N VAL A 55 -11.67 5.22 -8.07
CA VAL A 55 -10.25 5.14 -8.40
C VAL A 55 -9.55 4.13 -7.48
N LEU A 56 -9.89 4.11 -6.18
CA LEU A 56 -9.40 3.07 -5.26
C LEU A 56 -9.76 1.66 -5.77
N ARG A 57 -11.03 1.44 -6.16
CA ARG A 57 -11.45 0.17 -6.76
C ARG A 57 -10.68 -0.20 -8.02
N THR A 58 -10.27 0.78 -8.85
CA THR A 58 -9.42 0.50 -10.01
C THR A 58 -7.97 0.22 -9.64
N MET A 59 -7.46 0.79 -8.55
CA MET A 59 -6.13 0.48 -8.03
C MET A 59 -6.08 -0.94 -7.47
N ASP A 60 -7.10 -1.35 -6.71
CA ASP A 60 -7.20 -2.71 -6.17
C ASP A 60 -7.23 -3.75 -7.31
N LYS A 61 -7.94 -3.44 -8.41
CA LYS A 61 -7.96 -4.29 -9.62
C LYS A 61 -6.65 -4.33 -10.40
N LYS A 62 -5.85 -3.26 -10.33
CA LYS A 62 -4.61 -3.08 -11.09
C LYS A 62 -3.36 -3.31 -10.24
N SER A 63 -3.52 -3.89 -9.05
CA SER A 63 -2.43 -4.14 -8.10
C SER A 63 -1.62 -2.90 -7.73
N GLY A 64 -2.26 -1.75 -7.50
CA GLY A 64 -1.63 -0.59 -6.84
C GLY A 64 -1.69 0.76 -7.55
N LEU A 65 -1.00 1.75 -6.95
CA LEU A 65 -0.96 3.15 -7.42
C LEU A 65 -0.10 3.32 -8.69
N ASP A 66 1.07 2.70 -8.71
CA ASP A 66 2.06 2.92 -9.76
C ASP A 66 1.59 2.30 -11.10
N TRP A 67 1.09 1.07 -11.06
CA TRP A 67 0.43 0.44 -12.22
C TRP A 67 -0.78 1.25 -12.70
N TYR A 68 -1.60 1.78 -11.78
CA TYR A 68 -2.70 2.65 -12.17
C TYR A 68 -2.23 3.89 -12.94
N LEU A 69 -1.13 4.52 -12.53
CA LEU A 69 -0.57 5.69 -13.21
C LEU A 69 0.05 5.36 -14.57
N LEU A 70 0.71 4.22 -14.70
CA LEU A 70 1.30 3.77 -15.96
C LEU A 70 0.22 3.43 -17.00
N GLU A 71 -0.74 2.59 -16.62
CA GLU A 71 -1.80 2.10 -17.50
C GLU A 71 -2.79 3.20 -17.92
N THR A 72 -3.09 4.12 -17.00
CA THR A 72 -4.11 5.14 -17.28
C THR A 72 -3.56 6.23 -18.21
N LYS A 73 -4.21 6.42 -19.36
CA LYS A 73 -3.90 7.52 -20.28
C LYS A 73 -4.06 8.88 -19.59
N GLU A 74 -3.19 9.84 -19.92
CA GLU A 74 -3.21 11.18 -19.30
C GLU A 74 -4.56 11.88 -19.43
N LYS A 75 -5.24 11.67 -20.58
CA LYS A 75 -6.60 12.14 -20.82
C LYS A 75 -7.54 11.68 -19.70
N ASN A 76 -7.55 10.39 -19.35
CA ASN A 76 -8.48 9.84 -18.37
C ASN A 76 -8.14 10.20 -16.90
N LEU A 77 -6.91 10.63 -16.64
CA LEU A 77 -6.49 11.02 -15.29
C LEU A 77 -7.08 12.39 -14.90
N PHE A 78 -7.21 13.30 -15.88
CA PHE A 78 -7.79 14.66 -15.76
C PHE A 78 -7.34 15.43 -14.48
N SER A 79 -6.11 15.19 -14.02
CA SER A 79 -5.57 15.75 -12.78
C SER A 79 -4.14 16.25 -12.99
N LYS A 80 -3.84 17.47 -12.54
CA LYS A 80 -2.48 18.02 -12.61
C LYS A 80 -1.53 17.21 -11.75
N LYS A 81 -1.95 16.88 -10.53
CA LYS A 81 -1.14 16.07 -9.60
C LYS A 81 -0.89 14.66 -10.15
N GLY A 82 -1.92 14.03 -10.71
CA GLY A 82 -1.78 12.71 -11.32
C GLY A 82 -0.82 12.70 -12.52
N VAL A 83 -0.93 13.68 -13.43
CA VAL A 83 -0.03 13.79 -14.59
C VAL A 83 1.40 14.06 -14.15
N GLN A 84 1.61 14.92 -13.15
CA GLN A 84 2.93 15.16 -12.57
C GLN A 84 3.54 13.89 -11.97
N MET A 85 2.75 13.12 -11.19
CA MET A 85 3.22 11.85 -10.63
C MET A 85 3.58 10.84 -11.72
N LYS A 86 2.76 10.71 -12.77
CA LYS A 86 3.05 9.84 -13.91
C LYS A 86 4.36 10.21 -14.61
N ARG A 87 4.60 11.51 -14.85
CA ARG A 87 5.86 11.98 -15.45
C ARG A 87 7.07 11.68 -14.57
N ASN A 88 6.95 11.95 -13.27
CA ASN A 88 8.01 11.64 -12.31
C ASN A 88 8.29 10.13 -12.26
N LEU A 89 7.25 9.30 -12.36
CA LEU A 89 7.35 7.85 -12.36
C LEU A 89 8.10 7.36 -13.60
N ILE A 90 7.72 7.83 -14.79
CA ILE A 90 8.39 7.50 -16.05
C ILE A 90 9.85 7.96 -16.02
N ALA A 91 10.12 9.18 -15.54
CA ALA A 91 11.48 9.69 -15.41
C ALA A 91 12.32 8.83 -14.44
N LYS A 92 11.73 8.38 -13.33
CA LYS A 92 12.40 7.50 -12.35
C LYS A 92 12.67 6.12 -12.93
N ILE A 93 11.73 5.55 -13.69
CA ILE A 93 11.91 4.28 -14.40
C ILE A 93 13.05 4.40 -15.42
N ASN A 94 13.02 5.43 -16.27
CA ASN A 94 14.06 5.68 -17.26
C ASN A 94 15.44 5.88 -16.61
N TRP A 95 15.48 6.61 -15.50
CA TRP A 95 16.70 6.79 -14.71
C TRP A 95 17.25 5.46 -14.16
N LYS A 96 16.37 4.61 -13.62
CA LYS A 96 16.76 3.26 -13.13
C LYS A 96 17.30 2.37 -14.25
N ILE A 97 16.68 2.47 -15.44
CA ILE A 97 17.16 1.79 -16.66
C ILE A 97 18.55 2.29 -17.05
N ILE A 98 18.77 3.62 -17.07
CA ILE A 98 20.05 4.22 -17.48
C ILE A 98 21.20 3.85 -16.53
N ILE A 99 20.95 3.80 -15.22
CA ILE A 99 21.96 3.40 -14.24
C ILE A 99 22.39 1.93 -14.41
N GLY A 100 21.64 1.13 -15.17
CA GLY A 100 21.93 -0.30 -15.32
C GLY A 100 21.63 -1.08 -14.04
N GLU A 101 20.74 -0.57 -13.19
CA GLU A 101 20.21 -1.31 -12.04
C GLU A 101 19.17 -2.34 -12.54
N SER A 102 19.61 -3.21 -13.46
CA SER A 102 18.86 -4.39 -13.85
C SER A 102 19.04 -5.46 -12.77
N SER A 103 17.95 -5.67 -12.03
CA SER A 103 17.70 -6.79 -11.11
C SER A 103 18.45 -6.79 -9.77
N PRO A 104 17.75 -6.67 -8.63
CA PRO A 104 17.88 -7.68 -7.60
C PRO A 104 16.99 -8.85 -8.06
N GLU A 105 17.62 -9.88 -8.63
CA GLU A 105 17.16 -11.25 -8.40
C GLU A 105 15.68 -11.52 -8.74
N THR A 106 15.35 -11.52 -10.04
CA THR A 106 14.51 -12.62 -10.55
C THR A 106 15.37 -13.90 -10.63
N GLU A 107 16.01 -14.23 -9.53
CA GLU A 107 16.08 -15.58 -9.02
C GLU A 107 15.11 -15.54 -7.83
N MET A 108 13.81 -15.40 -8.09
CA MET A 108 13.00 -16.55 -7.73
C MET A 108 13.74 -17.85 -8.04
N GLU A 109 14.49 -18.33 -7.06
CA GLU A 109 14.44 -19.74 -6.71
C GLU A 109 12.95 -20.09 -6.54
N ILE A 110 12.27 -20.36 -7.66
CA ILE A 110 11.42 -21.53 -7.65
C ILE A 110 12.42 -22.64 -7.35
N PRO A 111 12.36 -23.34 -6.20
CA PRO A 111 13.13 -24.56 -6.08
C PRO A 111 12.61 -25.45 -7.22
N PHE A 112 13.41 -25.55 -8.29
CA PHE A 112 13.28 -26.62 -9.24
C PHE A 112 13.37 -27.86 -8.39
N ARG A 113 12.22 -28.50 -8.23
CA ARG A 113 12.03 -29.72 -7.49
C ARG A 113 12.96 -30.76 -8.09
N GLU A 114 14.20 -30.81 -7.62
CA GLU A 114 15.04 -31.99 -7.68
C GLU A 114 14.43 -32.99 -6.71
N THR A 115 13.39 -33.64 -7.19
CA THR A 115 12.99 -34.98 -6.75
C THR A 115 12.37 -35.60 -7.97
N GLU A 116 13.28 -36.08 -8.82
CA GLU A 116 13.22 -37.33 -9.57
C GLU A 116 11.82 -37.77 -10.02
N MET A 117 11.63 -37.87 -11.34
CA MET A 117 10.51 -38.63 -11.90
C MET A 117 10.50 -40.04 -11.27
N PRO A 118 9.36 -40.49 -10.72
CA PRO A 118 9.27 -41.85 -10.19
C PRO A 118 9.40 -42.83 -11.36
N LYS A 119 10.35 -43.75 -11.27
CA LYS A 119 10.37 -44.93 -12.14
C LYS A 119 9.10 -45.73 -11.87
N LEU A 120 8.32 -45.96 -12.92
CA LEU A 120 7.16 -46.83 -12.93
C LEU A 120 7.61 -48.28 -12.82
N GLU A 121 7.34 -48.96 -11.70
CA GLU A 121 7.17 -50.42 -11.68
C GLU A 121 6.15 -50.83 -10.60
N GLY A 122 5.11 -51.57 -11.01
CA GLY A 122 4.33 -52.49 -10.17
C GLY A 122 3.07 -51.92 -9.48
N GLY A 123 1.92 -52.56 -9.72
CA GLY A 123 0.65 -52.33 -9.01
C GLY A 123 0.73 -52.66 -7.51
N GLU A 124 -0.31 -52.57 -6.68
CA GLU A 124 -1.76 -52.66 -6.86
C GLU A 124 -2.38 -51.86 -5.70
N GLY A 125 -3.60 -51.31 -5.88
CA GLY A 125 -4.22 -50.45 -4.86
C GLY A 125 -4.69 -51.20 -3.62
N GLU A 126 -4.74 -50.51 -2.47
CA GLU A 126 -5.91 -50.41 -1.58
C GLU A 126 -5.71 -49.31 -0.49
N PRO A 127 -6.80 -48.75 0.08
CA PRO A 127 -6.78 -47.43 0.71
C PRO A 127 -6.60 -47.38 2.24
N ILE A 128 -6.05 -46.23 2.67
CA ILE A 128 -6.35 -45.45 3.90
C ILE A 128 -6.36 -46.28 5.19
N PHE A 129 -5.18 -46.75 5.64
CA PHE A 129 -5.05 -47.19 7.03
C PHE A 129 -4.98 -46.00 7.99
N SER A 130 -5.63 -46.21 9.12
CA SER A 130 -6.18 -45.30 10.10
C SER A 130 -5.17 -44.64 11.03
N LEU A 131 -5.52 -43.43 11.46
CA LEU A 131 -4.76 -42.52 12.33
C LEU A 131 -4.64 -42.96 13.81
N SER A 132 -4.58 -44.27 14.09
CA SER A 132 -4.65 -44.82 15.46
C SER A 132 -3.34 -45.40 16.00
N GLU A 133 -2.24 -45.39 15.23
CA GLU A 133 -1.03 -46.15 15.57
C GLU A 133 0.28 -45.34 15.57
N ILE A 134 0.26 -44.07 15.98
CA ILE A 134 1.51 -43.38 16.33
C ILE A 134 1.72 -43.47 17.86
N PRO A 135 2.67 -44.29 18.34
CA PRO A 135 3.02 -44.32 19.75
C PRO A 135 3.81 -43.06 20.14
N LYS A 136 3.41 -42.44 21.26
CA LYS A 136 4.13 -41.33 21.92
C LYS A 136 5.40 -41.86 22.57
N LEU A 137 6.52 -41.18 22.39
CA LEU A 137 7.74 -41.37 23.16
C LEU A 137 8.06 -40.09 23.95
N GLU A 138 8.18 -40.28 25.26
CA GLU A 138 8.50 -39.33 26.33
C GLU A 138 10.02 -39.30 26.60
N GLY A 139 10.48 -38.19 27.22
CA GLY A 139 11.79 -38.04 27.87
C GLY A 139 12.90 -37.53 26.93
N GLU A 140 13.78 -36.59 27.28
CA GLU A 140 14.23 -36.07 28.57
C GLU A 140 14.67 -34.60 28.45
N GLU A 141 14.88 -34.03 29.62
CA GLU A 141 15.02 -32.63 30.05
C GLU A 141 16.33 -31.88 29.74
N GLY A 142 16.25 -30.54 29.88
CA GLY A 142 17.37 -29.61 30.11
C GLY A 142 17.45 -28.47 29.10
N GLU A 143 17.61 -27.18 29.43
CA GLU A 143 17.71 -26.42 30.68
C GLU A 143 17.31 -24.96 30.37
N LEU A 144 16.96 -24.22 31.42
CA LEU A 144 16.68 -22.79 31.44
C LEU A 144 17.98 -21.97 31.33
N GLU A 145 18.01 -20.96 30.45
CA GLU A 145 18.70 -19.70 30.77
C GLU A 145 17.85 -18.49 30.38
N SER A 146 17.50 -17.73 31.41
CA SER A 146 16.88 -16.42 31.38
C SER A 146 17.91 -15.36 30.97
N GLY A 147 17.74 -14.79 29.78
CA GLY A 147 18.45 -13.60 29.34
C GLY A 147 17.54 -12.38 29.36
N GLU A 148 17.70 -11.55 30.37
CA GLU A 148 17.10 -10.21 30.48
C GLU A 148 17.66 -9.29 29.38
N GLY A 149 16.78 -8.51 28.75
CA GLY A 149 17.15 -7.55 27.70
C GLY A 149 16.18 -6.38 27.71
N GLU A 150 16.59 -5.33 28.41
CA GLU A 150 15.82 -4.16 28.81
C GLU A 150 15.33 -3.27 27.64
N ALA A 151 14.13 -2.73 27.84
CA ALA A 151 13.55 -1.65 27.07
C ALA A 151 13.96 -0.29 27.68
N SER A 152 14.76 0.50 26.98
CA SER A 152 15.01 1.90 27.36
C SER A 152 14.10 2.85 26.56
N LYS A 153 13.03 3.33 27.22
CA LYS A 153 12.40 4.62 26.94
C LYS A 153 13.32 5.73 27.47
N SER A 154 13.62 6.73 26.67
CA SER A 154 14.14 8.02 27.16
C SER A 154 13.00 9.04 27.14
N GLU A 155 12.38 9.21 28.31
CA GLU A 155 11.64 10.40 28.71
C GLU A 155 12.67 11.39 29.27
N ASP A 156 13.05 12.41 28.52
CA ASP A 156 13.80 13.57 29.04
C ASP A 156 13.62 14.77 28.12
N GLU A 157 12.52 15.51 28.30
CA GLU A 157 12.54 16.97 28.13
C GLU A 157 11.34 17.57 28.87
N LYS A 158 11.34 17.43 30.20
CA LYS A 158 10.40 18.17 31.05
C LYS A 158 11.08 18.63 32.34
N ALA A 159 11.34 19.94 32.34
CA ALA A 159 11.41 20.85 33.49
C ALA A 159 12.72 20.94 34.30
N LYS A 160 13.39 22.11 34.20
CA LYS A 160 13.89 23.00 35.27
C LYS A 160 14.88 24.02 34.66
N LEU A 161 14.89 25.33 34.89
CA LEU A 161 14.46 26.24 35.98
C LEU A 161 14.13 27.61 35.33
N GLU A 162 13.06 28.32 35.72
CA GLU A 162 13.00 29.28 36.84
C GLU A 162 14.15 30.31 36.91
N GLY A 163 13.79 31.59 36.80
CA GLY A 163 14.50 32.72 37.40
C GLY A 163 14.79 33.88 36.45
N GLY A 164 14.17 35.05 36.69
CA GLY A 164 14.74 36.34 36.25
C GLY A 164 13.72 37.42 35.85
N GLU A 165 13.39 38.27 36.80
CA GLU A 165 12.59 39.50 36.66
C GLU A 165 13.20 40.59 35.74
N SER A 166 12.31 41.46 35.26
CA SER A 166 12.45 42.93 35.10
C SER A 166 13.44 43.54 34.10
N LYS A 167 12.90 44.38 33.19
CA LYS A 167 13.20 45.83 32.98
C LYS A 167 12.55 46.29 31.66
N GLU A 168 11.60 47.21 31.69
CA GLU A 168 11.77 48.67 31.54
C GLU A 168 12.08 49.14 30.10
N GLY A 169 11.29 50.09 29.63
CA GLY A 169 11.65 51.06 28.57
C GLY A 169 11.59 50.53 27.13
N GLU A 170 11.25 51.29 26.10
CA GLU A 170 11.07 52.73 25.98
C GLU A 170 10.45 52.99 24.59
N LYS A 171 9.54 53.98 24.54
CA LYS A 171 9.07 54.83 23.41
C LYS A 171 8.71 54.21 22.07
#